data_AF-A0A5R9J7X6-F1
#
_entry.id   AF-A0A5R9J7X6-F1
#
_cell.length_a   1.000
_cell.length_b   1.000
_cell.length_c   1.000
_cell.angle_alpha   90.00
_cell.angle_beta   90.00
_cell.angle_gamma   90.00
#
_symmetry.space_group_name_H-M   'P 1'
#
loop_
_entity.id
_entity.type
_entity.pdbx_description
1 polymer ?
#
loop_
_entity_poly.entity_id
_entity_poly.type
_entity_poly.pdbx_seq_one_letter_code
_entity_poly.pdbx_strand_id
1 'polypeptide(L)'
;MLKQNKFSERQQASATAKAELLAKFKARPAPDDPAVLERQAERRAIVEAREARMAERRAEREAEAARLAAEQAATAAAEAARLAEEELAAKEAAKQEALLKLEQKAARDKRYAARKARR
;
A
#
# COMPACT_ATOMS: atom_id res chain seq x y z
N MET A 1 58.39 -24.41 22.31
CA MET A 1 57.50 -24.47 23.49
C MET A 1 56.31 -23.50 23.46
N LEU A 2 56.31 -22.39 22.69
CA LEU A 2 55.21 -21.39 22.72
C LEU A 2 53.85 -21.84 22.13
N LYS A 3 53.78 -22.83 21.22
CA LYS A 3 52.51 -23.25 20.59
C LYS A 3 51.62 -24.09 21.51
N GLN A 4 52.19 -24.86 22.42
CA GLN A 4 51.43 -25.73 23.34
C GLN A 4 50.73 -24.91 24.44
N ASN A 5 51.37 -23.84 24.92
CA ASN A 5 50.78 -22.92 25.90
C ASN A 5 49.50 -22.27 25.38
N LYS A 6 49.48 -21.80 24.13
CA LYS A 6 48.28 -21.20 23.50
C LYS A 6 47.12 -22.17 23.33
N PHE A 7 47.38 -23.46 23.12
CA PHE A 7 46.32 -24.47 23.03
C PHE A 7 45.73 -24.78 24.40
N SER A 8 46.60 -24.97 25.41
CA SER A 8 46.20 -25.17 26.80
C SER A 8 45.38 -24.00 27.33
N GLU A 9 45.82 -22.76 27.08
CA GLU A 9 45.10 -21.53 27.46
C GLU A 9 43.68 -21.48 26.85
N ARG A 10 43.53 -21.85 25.57
CA ARG A 10 42.20 -21.91 24.93
C ARG A 10 41.31 -23.00 25.52
N GLN A 11 41.88 -24.16 25.85
CA GLN A 11 41.13 -25.24 26.49
C GLN A 11 40.65 -24.84 27.89
N GLN A 12 41.53 -24.23 28.68
CA GLN A 12 41.20 -23.70 30.00
C GLN A 12 40.14 -22.61 29.90
N ALA A 13 40.27 -21.65 29.00
CA ALA A 13 39.26 -20.60 28.77
C ALA A 13 37.89 -21.16 28.35
N SER A 14 37.86 -22.22 27.53
CA SER A 14 36.62 -22.90 27.19
C SER A 14 36.01 -23.64 28.39
N ALA A 15 36.85 -24.28 29.20
CA ALA A 15 36.41 -24.98 30.41
C ALA A 15 35.84 -24.01 31.46
N THR A 16 36.50 -22.86 31.68
CA THR A 16 36.00 -21.83 32.60
C THR A 16 34.70 -21.21 32.08
N ALA A 17 34.62 -20.86 30.79
CA ALA A 17 33.38 -20.33 30.21
C ALA A 17 32.20 -21.31 30.35
N LYS A 18 32.42 -22.62 30.14
CA LYS A 18 31.40 -23.64 30.34
C LYS A 18 31.01 -23.78 31.82
N ALA A 19 31.99 -23.75 32.73
CA ALA A 19 31.73 -23.80 34.16
C ALA A 19 30.91 -22.58 34.64
N GLU A 20 31.23 -21.39 34.14
CA GLU A 20 30.48 -20.16 34.43
C GLU A 20 29.05 -20.21 33.89
N LEU A 21 28.85 -20.72 32.66
CA LEU A 21 27.51 -20.89 32.10
C LEU A 21 26.66 -21.88 32.92
N LEU A 22 27.25 -22.99 33.36
CA LEU A 22 26.58 -23.95 34.23
C LEU A 22 26.28 -23.38 35.61
N ALA A 23 27.21 -22.61 36.19
CA ALA A 23 26.99 -21.93 37.46
C ALA A 23 25.85 -20.91 37.36
N LYS A 24 25.83 -20.09 36.30
CA LYS A 24 24.74 -19.17 36.01
C LYS A 24 23.41 -19.90 35.83
N PHE A 25 23.39 -21.03 35.12
CA PHE A 25 22.17 -21.83 34.94
C PHE A 25 21.63 -22.36 36.26
N LYS A 26 22.50 -22.92 37.11
CA LYS A 26 22.12 -23.43 38.45
C LYS A 26 21.67 -22.33 39.40
N ALA A 27 22.23 -21.12 39.29
CA ALA A 27 21.87 -19.97 40.10
C ALA A 27 20.59 -19.26 39.62
N ARG A 28 19.98 -19.68 38.50
CA ARG A 28 18.73 -19.07 38.04
C ARG A 28 17.59 -19.42 39.02
N PRO A 29 16.77 -18.43 39.41
CA PRO A 29 15.58 -18.70 40.19
C PRO A 29 14.64 -19.64 39.44
N ALA A 30 13.91 -20.46 40.19
CA ALA A 30 12.93 -21.38 39.63
C ALA A 30 11.82 -20.61 38.89
N PRO A 31 11.14 -21.22 37.91
CA PRO A 31 10.00 -20.59 37.23
C PRO A 31 8.90 -20.11 38.18
N ASP A 32 8.73 -20.81 39.30
CA ASP A 32 7.72 -20.53 40.33
C ASP A 32 8.20 -19.54 41.39
N ASP A 33 9.42 -18.99 41.25
CA ASP A 33 9.92 -17.93 42.12
C ASP A 33 9.04 -16.67 41.95
N PRO A 34 8.55 -16.05 43.05
CA PRO A 34 7.65 -14.91 42.98
C PRO A 34 8.22 -13.75 42.13
N ALA A 35 9.52 -13.47 42.21
CA ALA A 35 10.15 -12.41 41.42
C ALA A 35 10.27 -12.75 39.93
N VAL A 36 10.22 -14.04 39.57
CA VAL A 36 10.12 -14.48 38.17
C VAL A 36 8.69 -14.33 37.67
N LEU A 37 7.70 -14.73 38.47
CA LEU A 37 6.29 -14.62 38.13
C LEU A 37 5.85 -13.16 37.96
N GLU A 38 6.26 -12.26 38.85
CA GLU A 38 5.99 -10.82 38.73
C GLU A 38 6.54 -10.25 37.42
N ARG A 39 7.81 -10.52 37.11
CA ARG A 39 8.42 -10.09 35.83
C ARG A 39 7.71 -10.68 34.61
N GLN A 40 7.21 -11.91 34.70
CA GLN A 40 6.43 -12.50 33.62
C GLN A 40 5.07 -11.81 33.49
N ALA A 41 4.38 -11.52 34.59
CA ALA A 41 3.10 -10.82 34.59
C ALA A 41 3.24 -9.41 34.01
N GLU A 42 4.25 -8.65 34.42
CA GLU A 42 4.56 -7.32 33.85
C GLU A 42 4.82 -7.39 32.34
N ARG A 43 5.62 -8.35 31.89
CA ARG A 43 5.90 -8.52 30.46
C ARG A 43 4.65 -8.89 29.69
N ARG A 44 3.79 -9.76 30.22
CA ARG A 44 2.51 -10.13 29.61
C ARG A 44 1.60 -8.92 29.49
N ALA A 45 1.46 -8.13 30.56
CA ALA A 45 0.66 -6.90 30.52
C ALA A 45 1.18 -5.89 29.48
N ILE A 46 2.50 -5.75 29.33
CA ILE A 46 3.09 -4.89 28.29
C ILE A 46 2.79 -5.43 26.88
N VAL A 47 2.88 -6.74 26.67
CA VAL A 47 2.59 -7.38 25.38
C VAL A 47 1.11 -7.21 25.04
N GLU A 48 0.20 -7.52 25.95
CA GLU A 48 -1.25 -7.35 25.79
C GLU A 48 -1.60 -5.88 25.46
N ALA A 49 -1.04 -4.91 26.18
CA ALA A 49 -1.23 -3.49 25.90
C ALA A 49 -0.63 -3.04 24.56
N ARG A 50 0.42 -3.72 24.06
CA ARG A 50 0.96 -3.46 22.72
C ARG A 50 0.07 -4.07 21.65
N GLU A 51 -0.41 -5.29 21.87
CA GLU A 51 -1.30 -6.00 20.94
C GLU A 51 -2.63 -5.26 20.78
N ALA A 52 -3.24 -4.79 21.87
CA ALA A 52 -4.45 -3.97 21.83
C ALA A 52 -4.24 -2.69 20.98
N ARG A 53 -3.18 -1.92 21.26
CA ARG A 53 -2.86 -0.71 20.48
C ARG A 53 -2.53 -1.00 19.02
N MET A 54 -1.95 -2.16 18.71
CA MET A 54 -1.67 -2.56 17.33
C MET A 54 -2.94 -2.99 16.61
N ALA A 55 -3.88 -3.66 17.29
CA ALA A 55 -5.17 -4.03 16.74
C ALA A 55 -6.01 -2.79 16.41
N GLU A 56 -6.10 -1.83 17.33
CA GLU A 56 -6.79 -0.55 17.11
C GLU A 56 -6.22 0.19 15.89
N ARG A 57 -4.88 0.38 15.85
CA ARG A 57 -4.23 1.04 14.71
C ARG A 57 -4.42 0.30 13.38
N ARG A 58 -4.51 -1.03 13.40
CA ARG A 58 -4.78 -1.81 12.18
C ARG A 58 -6.20 -1.56 11.69
N ALA A 59 -7.18 -1.62 12.59
CA ALA A 59 -8.58 -1.34 12.26
C ALA A 59 -8.76 0.09 11.70
N GLU A 60 -8.11 1.09 12.31
CA GLU A 60 -8.13 2.48 11.82
C GLU A 60 -7.53 2.60 10.41
N ARG A 61 -6.37 1.99 10.18
CA ARG A 61 -5.71 2.01 8.86
C ARG A 61 -6.52 1.29 7.79
N GLU A 62 -7.14 0.17 8.12
CA GLU A 62 -8.01 -0.57 7.19
C GLU A 62 -9.25 0.26 6.84
N ALA A 63 -9.86 0.93 7.82
CA ALA A 63 -10.98 1.82 7.58
C ALA A 63 -10.60 3.05 6.72
N GLU A 64 -9.45 3.66 6.98
CA GLU A 64 -8.93 4.77 6.19
C GLU A 64 -8.59 4.34 4.75
N ALA A 65 -7.91 3.20 4.59
CA ALA A 65 -7.58 2.65 3.28
C ALA A 65 -8.85 2.33 2.47
N ALA A 66 -9.88 1.77 3.11
CA ALA A 66 -11.16 1.51 2.46
C ALA A 66 -11.86 2.81 2.03
N ARG A 67 -11.82 3.86 2.87
CA ARG A 67 -12.35 5.19 2.52
C ARG A 67 -11.63 5.80 1.33
N LEU A 68 -10.30 5.81 1.36
CA LEU A 68 -9.49 6.37 0.27
C LEU A 68 -9.71 5.59 -1.03
N ALA A 69 -9.78 4.26 -0.97
CA ALA A 69 -10.06 3.44 -2.14
C ALA A 69 -11.45 3.72 -2.74
N ALA A 70 -12.47 3.91 -1.88
CA ALA A 70 -13.82 4.27 -2.33
C ALA A 70 -13.85 5.67 -2.96
N GLU A 71 -13.15 6.64 -2.39
CA GLU A 71 -13.03 7.99 -2.94
C GLU A 71 -12.33 7.98 -4.30
N GLN A 72 -11.18 7.28 -4.41
CA GLN A 72 -10.46 7.13 -5.67
C GLN A 72 -11.28 6.43 -6.75
N ALA A 73 -12.07 5.42 -6.38
CA ALA A 73 -12.96 4.75 -7.32
C ALA A 73 -14.08 5.68 -7.80
N ALA A 74 -14.64 6.50 -6.89
CA ALA A 74 -15.67 7.47 -7.23
C ALA A 74 -15.15 8.60 -8.13
N THR A 75 -13.95 9.13 -7.86
CA THR A 75 -13.33 10.17 -8.70
C THR A 75 -12.99 9.62 -10.07
N ALA A 76 -12.39 8.43 -10.17
CA ALA A 76 -12.08 7.79 -11.44
C ALA A 76 -13.35 7.50 -12.27
N ALA A 77 -14.43 7.05 -11.63
CA ALA A 77 -15.71 6.84 -12.31
C ALA A 77 -16.32 8.15 -12.82
N ALA A 78 -16.26 9.21 -12.02
CA ALA A 78 -16.75 10.53 -12.43
C ALA A 78 -15.94 11.11 -13.60
N GLU A 79 -14.61 10.98 -13.57
CA GLU A 79 -13.74 11.41 -14.67
C GLU A 79 -14.00 10.61 -15.95
N ALA A 80 -14.14 9.29 -15.84
CA ALA A 80 -14.47 8.44 -16.97
C ALA A 80 -15.83 8.81 -17.60
N ALA A 81 -16.84 9.11 -16.77
CA ALA A 81 -18.15 9.57 -17.23
C ALA A 81 -18.03 10.91 -17.97
N ARG A 82 -17.30 11.88 -17.42
CA ARG A 82 -17.08 13.18 -18.06
C ARG A 82 -16.37 13.07 -19.41
N LEU A 83 -15.33 12.22 -19.50
CA LEU A 83 -14.61 11.99 -20.75
C LEU A 83 -15.52 11.33 -21.80
N ALA A 84 -16.37 10.37 -21.38
CA ALA A 84 -17.32 9.73 -22.28
C ALA A 84 -18.38 10.72 -22.79
N GLU A 85 -18.90 11.60 -21.93
CA GLU A 85 -19.83 12.66 -22.33
C GLU A 85 -19.18 13.65 -23.31
N GLU A 86 -17.94 14.06 -23.04
CA GLU A 86 -17.19 14.96 -23.92
C GLU A 86 -16.94 14.32 -25.29
N GLU A 87 -16.58 13.03 -25.33
CA GLU A 87 -16.36 12.31 -26.59
C GLU A 87 -17.66 12.18 -27.39
N LEU A 88 -18.79 11.92 -26.73
CA LEU A 88 -20.10 11.88 -27.37
C LEU A 88 -20.48 13.26 -27.94
N ALA A 89 -20.33 14.32 -27.15
CA ALA A 89 -20.61 15.68 -27.58
C ALA A 89 -19.74 16.10 -28.78
N ALA A 90 -18.45 15.75 -28.77
CA ALA A 90 -17.54 16.01 -29.89
C ALA A 90 -17.96 15.27 -31.16
N LYS A 91 -18.37 13.99 -31.04
CA LYS A 91 -18.90 13.20 -32.17
C LYS A 91 -20.18 13.79 -32.73
N GLU A 92 -21.08 14.26 -31.88
CA GLU A 92 -22.32 14.91 -32.30
C GLU A 92 -22.04 16.23 -33.01
N ALA A 93 -21.18 17.08 -32.45
CA ALA A 93 -20.77 18.33 -33.07
C ALA A 93 -20.15 18.11 -34.46
N ALA A 94 -19.28 17.11 -34.61
CA ALA A 94 -18.67 16.75 -35.89
C ALA A 94 -19.72 16.28 -36.92
N LYS A 95 -20.74 15.51 -36.50
CA LYS A 95 -21.85 15.10 -37.36
C LYS A 95 -22.67 16.29 -37.82
N GLN A 96 -23.01 17.20 -36.91
CA GLN A 96 -23.77 18.41 -37.24
C GLN A 96 -23.00 19.30 -38.22
N GLU A 97 -21.70 19.49 -37.99
CA GLU A 97 -20.85 20.27 -38.90
C GLU A 97 -20.78 19.64 -40.31
N ALA A 98 -20.70 18.30 -40.38
CA ALA A 98 -20.72 17.59 -41.66
C ALA A 98 -22.06 17.79 -42.41
N LEU A 99 -23.19 17.72 -41.71
CA LEU A 99 -24.51 17.99 -42.29
C LEU A 99 -24.63 19.42 -42.81
N LEU A 100 -24.21 20.41 -42.01
CA LEU A 100 -24.20 21.81 -42.43
C LEU A 100 -23.34 22.04 -43.67
N LYS A 101 -22.16 21.40 -43.76
CA LYS A 101 -21.30 21.47 -44.96
C LYS A 101 -21.99 20.86 -46.19
N LEU A 102 -22.70 19.74 -46.03
CA LEU A 102 -23.46 19.12 -47.11
C LEU A 102 -24.60 20.02 -47.59
N GLU A 103 -25.36 20.63 -46.68
CA GLU A 103 -26.43 21.59 -47.01
C GLU A 103 -25.90 22.82 -47.74
N GLN A 104 -24.79 23.40 -47.25
CA GLN A 104 -24.14 24.53 -47.92
C GLN A 104 -23.68 24.18 -49.33
N LYS A 105 -23.12 22.98 -49.52
CA LYS A 105 -22.73 22.48 -50.85
C LYS A 105 -23.96 22.36 -51.76
N ALA A 106 -25.03 21.73 -51.30
CA ALA A 106 -26.27 21.59 -52.07
C ALA A 106 -26.86 22.96 -52.45
N ALA A 107 -26.81 23.95 -51.55
CA ALA A 107 -27.25 25.31 -51.84
C ALA A 107 -26.37 26.00 -52.90
N ARG A 108 -25.03 25.82 -52.85
CA ARG A 108 -24.11 26.32 -53.87
C ARG A 108 -24.37 25.67 -55.23
N ASP A 109 -24.56 24.35 -55.26
CA ASP A 109 -24.82 23.60 -56.50
C ASP A 109 -26.13 24.05 -57.15
N LYS A 110 -27.20 24.27 -56.36
CA LYS A 110 -28.46 24.86 -56.83
C LYS A 110 -28.26 26.25 -57.46
N ARG A 111 -27.49 27.12 -56.80
CA ARG A 111 -27.17 28.46 -57.34
C ARG A 111 -26.39 28.37 -58.65
N TYR A 112 -25.42 27.47 -58.74
CA TYR A 112 -24.62 27.28 -59.94
C TYR A 112 -25.47 26.75 -61.10
N ALA A 113 -26.34 25.77 -60.85
CA ALA A 113 -27.29 25.26 -61.84
C ALA A 113 -28.23 26.36 -62.36
N ALA A 114 -28.81 27.17 -61.47
CA ALA A 114 -29.66 28.30 -61.85
C ALA A 114 -28.92 29.36 -62.68
N ARG A 115 -27.65 29.65 -62.34
CA ARG A 115 -26.80 30.57 -63.12
C ARG A 115 -26.51 30.00 -64.52
N LYS A 116 -26.22 28.71 -64.61
CA LYS A 116 -25.96 28.02 -65.89
C LYS A 116 -27.20 28.04 -66.79
N ALA A 117 -28.39 27.82 -66.24
CA ALA A 117 -29.64 27.86 -67.00
C ALA A 117 -30.03 29.25 -67.54
N ARG A 118 -29.41 30.34 -67.04
CA ARG A 118 -29.60 31.70 -67.57
C ARG A 118 -28.62 32.07 -68.69
N ARG A 119 -27.58 31.28 -68.91
CA ARG A 119 -26.60 31.47 -69.99
C ARG A 119 -26.97 30.58 -71.17
#